data_AF-A0A942RD32-F1
#
_entry.id   AF-A0A942RD32-F1
#
_cell.length_a   1.000
_cell.length_b   1.000
_cell.length_c   1.000
_cell.angle_alpha   90.00
_cell.angle_beta   90.00
_cell.angle_gamma   90.00
#
_symmetry.space_group_name_H-M   'P 1'
#
loop_
_entity.id
_entity.type
_entity.pdbx_description
1 polymer ?
#
loop_
_entity_poly.entity_id
_entity_poly.type
_entity_poly.pdbx_seq_one_letter_code
_entity_poly.pdbx_strand_id
1 'polypeptide(L)'
;MSLFQKLAQALKKTRSIFAGAISAENIEELEQALLQADVGFQSTEHIIEQLKKSKADKHEYKQQLNQILHQILTNQSLKTQASQKPCIIMIV
;
A
#
# COMPACT_ATOMS: atom_id res chain seq x y z
N MET A 1 18.46 9.41 -15.37
CA MET A 1 17.69 8.54 -14.45
C MET A 1 16.26 8.41 -14.94
N SER A 2 15.77 7.17 -15.05
CA SER A 2 14.39 6.84 -15.44
C SER A 2 13.36 7.35 -14.40
N LEU A 3 12.11 7.57 -14.80
CA LEU A 3 11.00 7.99 -13.92
C LEU A 3 10.87 7.06 -12.69
N PHE A 4 10.95 5.75 -12.91
CA PHE A 4 10.87 4.75 -11.85
C PHE A 4 12.06 4.81 -10.89
N GLN A 5 13.25 5.16 -11.38
CA GLN A 5 14.42 5.31 -10.51
C GLN A 5 14.26 6.54 -9.58
N LYS A 6 13.72 7.64 -10.11
CA LYS A 6 13.41 8.83 -9.31
C LYS A 6 12.35 8.53 -8.25
N LEU A 7 11.28 7.82 -8.62
CA LEU A 7 10.23 7.41 -7.67
C LEU A 7 10.78 6.47 -6.59
N ALA A 8 11.56 5.46 -6.98
CA ALA A 8 12.18 4.53 -6.04
C ALA A 8 13.13 5.24 -5.06
N GLN A 9 13.87 6.25 -5.55
CA GLN A 9 14.73 7.06 -4.71
C GLN A 9 13.93 7.95 -3.75
N ALA A 10 12.85 8.59 -4.21
CA ALA A 10 11.98 9.41 -3.38
C ALA A 10 11.31 8.60 -2.25
N LEU A 11 10.93 7.35 -2.54
CA LEU A 11 10.31 6.43 -1.57
C LEU A 11 11.30 5.60 -0.75
N LYS A 12 12.61 5.90 -0.82
CA LYS A 12 13.65 5.10 -0.15
C LYS A 12 13.43 5.00 1.37
N LYS A 13 13.05 6.11 2.02
CA LYS A 13 12.78 6.14 3.47
C LYS A 13 11.54 5.31 3.81
N THR A 14 10.45 5.51 3.07
CA THR A 14 9.21 4.73 3.23
C THR A 14 9.48 3.23 3.08
N ARG A 15 10.26 2.82 2.07
CA ARG A 15 10.65 1.42 1.89
C ARG A 15 11.42 0.86 3.08
N SER A 16 12.26 1.65 3.73
CA SER A 16 13.01 1.23 4.92
C SER A 16 12.09 1.00 6.11
N ILE A 17 11.11 1.88 6.34
CA ILE A 17 10.12 1.72 7.42
C ILE A 17 9.22 0.52 7.13
N PHE A 18 8.78 0.37 5.89
CA PHE A 18 7.92 -0.72 5.44
C PHE A 18 8.62 -2.10 5.43
N ALA A 19 9.95 -2.15 5.59
CA ALA A 19 10.70 -3.40 5.66
C ALA A 19 10.29 -4.30 6.84
N GLY A 20 9.79 -3.69 7.93
CA GLY A 20 9.21 -4.43 9.07
C GLY A 20 7.97 -5.22 8.65
N ALA A 21 7.07 -4.63 7.88
CA ALA A 21 5.86 -5.31 7.39
C ALA A 21 6.21 -6.45 6.42
N ILE A 22 7.29 -6.29 5.64
CA ILE A 22 7.77 -7.35 4.74
C ILE A 22 8.40 -8.51 5.54
N SER A 23 9.07 -8.21 6.65
CA SER A 23 9.82 -9.20 7.43
C SER A 23 9.03 -9.83 8.57
N ALA A 24 7.78 -9.39 8.81
CA ALA A 24 6.93 -9.89 9.87
C ALA A 24 6.70 -11.42 9.76
N GLU A 25 6.80 -12.12 10.90
CA GLU A 25 6.67 -13.58 10.98
C GLU A 25 5.26 -14.03 11.36
N ASN A 26 4.44 -13.10 11.85
CA ASN A 26 3.06 -13.32 12.25
C ASN A 26 2.20 -12.07 11.99
N ILE A 27 0.89 -12.23 12.17
CA ILE A 27 -0.11 -11.19 11.89
C ILE A 27 0.03 -9.99 12.84
N GLU A 28 0.40 -10.21 14.09
CA GLU A 28 0.51 -9.16 15.12
C GLU A 28 1.72 -8.26 14.82
N GLU A 29 2.86 -8.84 14.46
CA GLU A 29 4.04 -8.11 13.99
C GLU A 29 3.75 -7.32 12.72
N LEU A 30 3.00 -7.92 11.78
CA LEU A 30 2.60 -7.24 10.55
C LEU A 30 1.71 -6.04 10.84
N GLU A 31 0.70 -6.20 11.71
CA GLU A 31 -0.19 -5.13 12.12
C GLU A 31 0.56 -3.97 12.76
N GLN A 32 1.46 -4.27 13.71
CA GLN A 32 2.30 -3.25 14.34
C GLN A 32 3.17 -2.52 13.31
N ALA A 33 3.80 -3.25 12.39
CA ALA A 33 4.65 -2.66 11.37
C ALA A 33 3.88 -1.78 10.37
N LEU A 34 2.66 -2.16 10.00
CA LEU A 34 1.79 -1.35 9.13
C LEU A 34 1.34 -0.05 9.83
N LEU A 35 1.01 -0.13 11.13
CA LEU A 35 0.67 1.07 11.92
C LEU A 35 1.86 2.01 12.07
N GLN A 36 3.07 1.49 12.31
CA GLN A 36 4.30 2.28 12.35
C GLN A 36 4.67 2.92 10.99
N ALA A 37 4.20 2.33 9.89
CA ALA A 37 4.43 2.82 8.54
C ALA A 37 3.38 3.84 8.04
N ASP A 38 2.57 4.39 8.95
CA ASP A 38 1.51 5.36 8.65
C ASP A 38 0.43 4.85 7.67
N VAL A 39 0.16 3.53 7.67
CA VAL A 39 -0.93 2.95 6.85
C VAL A 39 -2.32 3.33 7.39
N GLY A 40 -2.40 3.61 8.69
CA GLY A 40 -3.63 3.98 9.38
C GLY A 40 -4.46 2.79 9.84
N PHE A 41 -5.24 2.98 10.92
CA PHE A 41 -5.96 1.90 11.60
C PHE A 41 -6.91 1.11 10.67
N GLN A 42 -7.82 1.80 9.98
CA GLN A 42 -8.84 1.17 9.13
C GLN A 42 -8.24 0.38 7.97
N SER A 43 -7.21 0.94 7.32
CA SER A 43 -6.51 0.28 6.21
C SER A 43 -5.76 -0.96 6.70
N THR A 44 -5.09 -0.86 7.85
CA THR A 44 -4.40 -1.99 8.46
C THR A 44 -5.39 -3.11 8.83
N GLU A 45 -6.48 -2.79 9.52
CA GLU A 45 -7.52 -3.76 9.88
C GLU A 45 -8.04 -4.50 8.64
N HIS A 46 -8.34 -3.75 7.57
CA HIS A 46 -8.79 -4.33 6.30
C HIS A 46 -7.75 -5.30 5.70
N ILE A 47 -6.46 -4.93 5.69
CA ILE A 47 -5.39 -5.79 5.18
C ILE A 47 -5.28 -7.08 6.01
N ILE A 48 -5.32 -6.97 7.34
CA ILE A 48 -5.22 -8.12 8.24
C ILE A 48 -6.41 -9.07 8.07
N GLU A 49 -7.63 -8.55 7.92
CA GLU A 49 -8.81 -9.38 7.67
C GLU A 49 -8.72 -10.15 6.35
N GLN A 50 -8.22 -9.51 5.28
CA GLN A 50 -8.03 -10.17 3.99
C GLN A 50 -6.99 -11.29 4.07
N LEU A 51 -5.89 -11.07 4.79
CA LEU A 51 -4.87 -12.09 5.03
C LEU A 51 -5.40 -13.26 5.87
N LYS A 52 -6.24 -13.01 6.88
CA LYS A 52 -6.87 -14.08 7.68
C LYS A 52 -7.82 -14.96 6.84
N LYS A 53 -8.50 -14.37 5.85
CA LYS A 53 -9.43 -15.08 4.96
C LYS A 53 -8.73 -15.99 3.94
N SER A 54 -7.47 -15.71 3.57
CA SER A 54 -6.76 -16.44 2.53
C SER A 54 -6.29 -17.84 2.94
N LYS A 55 -6.34 -18.20 4.24
CA LYS A 55 -5.83 -19.49 4.81
C LYS A 55 -4.42 -19.86 4.35
N ALA A 56 -3.60 -18.89 3.98
CA ALA A 56 -2.32 -19.16 3.34
C ALA A 56 -1.25 -19.61 4.32
N ASP A 57 -0.33 -20.44 3.81
CA ASP A 57 0.88 -20.81 4.50
C ASP A 57 1.74 -19.56 4.76
N LYS A 58 2.45 -19.56 5.91
CA LYS A 58 3.28 -18.43 6.35
C LYS A 58 4.29 -17.95 5.31
N HIS A 59 4.68 -18.81 4.36
CA HIS A 59 5.64 -18.49 3.31
C HIS A 59 5.09 -17.61 2.18
N GLU A 60 3.78 -17.42 2.07
CA GLU A 60 3.17 -16.62 1.00
C GLU A 60 2.69 -15.23 1.45
N TYR A 61 2.81 -14.86 2.74
CA TYR A 61 2.31 -13.58 3.25
C TYR A 61 2.83 -12.36 2.49
N LYS A 62 4.10 -12.38 2.05
CA LYS A 62 4.69 -11.30 1.24
C LYS A 62 4.00 -11.12 -0.10
N GLN A 63 3.68 -12.23 -0.77
CA GLN A 63 3.04 -12.18 -2.08
C GLN A 63 1.59 -11.73 -1.94
N GLN A 64 0.89 -12.22 -0.92
CA GLN A 64 -0.50 -11.85 -0.66
C GLN A 64 -0.63 -10.40 -0.19
N LEU A 65 0.26 -9.92 0.67
CA LEU A 65 0.29 -8.51 1.07
C LEU A 65 0.44 -7.61 -0.16
N ASN A 66 1.35 -7.94 -1.08
CA ASN A 66 1.50 -7.17 -2.32
C ASN A 66 0.24 -7.21 -3.20
N GLN A 67 -0.43 -8.36 -3.29
CA GLN A 67 -1.68 -8.47 -4.04
C GLN A 67 -2.80 -7.62 -3.42
N ILE A 68 -2.97 -7.67 -2.10
CA ILE A 68 -3.96 -6.87 -1.37
C ILE A 68 -3.68 -5.38 -1.54
N LEU A 69 -2.42 -4.95 -1.35
CA LEU A 69 -2.04 -3.56 -1.55
C LEU A 69 -2.28 -3.10 -2.99
N HIS A 70 -1.96 -3.93 -3.98
CA HIS A 70 -2.24 -3.62 -5.38
C HIS A 70 -3.74 -3.43 -5.62
N GLN A 71 -4.59 -4.31 -5.06
CA GLN A 71 -6.04 -4.19 -5.17
C GLN A 71 -6.56 -2.90 -4.50
N ILE A 72 -6.10 -2.59 -3.28
CA ILE A 72 -6.49 -1.36 -2.57
C ILE A 72 -6.15 -0.12 -3.40
N LEU A 73 -4.94 -0.07 -3.95
CA LEU A 73 -4.44 1.09 -4.70
C LEU A 73 -5.05 1.22 -6.11
N THR A 74 -5.57 0.13 -6.68
CA THR A 74 -6.16 0.13 -8.03
C THR A 74 -7.69 0.13 -8.04
N ASN A 75 -8.34 -0.09 -6.90
CA ASN A 75 -9.81 -0.09 -6.78
C ASN A 75 -10.45 1.30 -6.98
N GLN A 76 -9.68 2.36 -7.14
CA GLN A 76 -10.21 3.69 -7.40
C GLN A 76 -10.22 4.00 -8.89
N SER A 77 -11.42 4.02 -9.48
CA SER A 77 -11.61 4.55 -10.83
C SER A 77 -11.41 6.08 -10.81
N LEU A 78 -10.20 6.51 -11.19
CA LEU A 78 -9.90 7.92 -11.40
C LEU A 78 -10.60 8.38 -12.69
N LYS A 79 -11.82 8.91 -12.56
CA LYS A 79 -12.52 9.55 -13.69
C LYS A 79 -11.96 10.95 -13.89
N THR A 80 -11.21 11.15 -14.96
CA THR A 80 -10.75 12.48 -15.37
C THR A 80 -11.84 13.17 -16.20
N GLN A 81 -12.43 14.24 -15.67
CA GLN A 81 -13.46 15.05 -16.36
C GLN A 81 -12.88 16.27 -17.12
N ALA A 82 -11.56 16.32 -17.30
CA ALA A 82 -10.85 17.49 -17.84
C ALA A 82 -10.90 17.59 -19.38
N SER A 83 -12.07 17.43 -20.01
CA SER A 83 -12.20 17.49 -21.47
C SER A 83 -12.53 18.89 -22.02
N GLN A 84 -13.03 19.82 -21.19
CA GLN A 84 -13.41 21.16 -21.62
C GLN A 84 -12.43 22.23 -21.10
N LYS A 85 -12.05 23.15 -21.98
CA LYS A 85 -11.14 24.27 -21.66
C LYS A 85 -11.93 25.51 -21.23
N PRO A 86 -11.43 26.31 -20.26
CA PRO A 86 -10.23 26.06 -19.47
C PRO A 86 -10.46 24.98 -18.39
N CYS A 87 -9.45 24.12 -18.17
CA CYS A 87 -9.47 23.20 -17.03
C CYS A 87 -9.06 23.98 -15.78
N ILE A 88 -9.99 24.13 -14.83
CA ILE A 88 -9.75 24.84 -13.58
C ILE A 88 -9.55 23.78 -12.48
N ILE A 89 -8.34 23.75 -11.91
CA ILE A 89 -8.00 22.90 -10.77
C ILE A 89 -7.95 23.82 -9.54
N MET A 90 -8.98 23.75 -8.71
CA MET A 90 -8.97 24.42 -7.40
C MET A 90 -8.17 23.56 -6.42
N ILE A 91 -7.07 24.11 -5.91
CA ILE A 91 -6.26 23.47 -4.87
C ILE A 91 -6.78 23.95 -3.53
N VAL A 92 -7.20 23.01 -2.67
CA VAL A 92 -7.63 23.26 -1.30
C VAL A 92 -6.60 22.74 -0.31
#